data_AF-A0A842VJ62-F1
#
_entry.id   AF-A0A842VJ62-F1
#
_cell.length_a   1.000
_cell.length_b   1.000
_cell.length_c   1.000
_cell.angle_alpha   90.00
_cell.angle_beta   90.00
_cell.angle_gamma   90.00
#
_symmetry.space_group_name_H-M   'P 1'
#
loop_
_entity.id
_entity.type
_entity.pdbx_description
1 polymer ?
#
loop_
_entity_poly.entity_id
_entity_poly.type
_entity_poly.pdbx_seq_one_letter_code
_entity_poly.pdbx_strand_id
1 'polypeptide(L)'
;MKHFFVRIFMIILFVVLFVRINSTNSQINYYAKSYALVIGISKYPSANWDNLKYPEKDARGMADLLRSQGFEVITLYNQQATREAIISKMQDYIARKVKRNDRVVIFFSGHGYTENYGNEDYGYIVPYDAKTKSATYISMSDLRD
;
A
#
# COMPACT_ATOMS: atom_id res chain seq x y z
N MET A 1 -49.08 -3.26 -44.52
CA MET A 1 -49.05 -4.09 -43.30
C MET A 1 -47.73 -4.88 -43.14
N LYS A 2 -46.57 -4.20 -43.18
CA LYS A 2 -45.25 -4.82 -42.89
C LYS A 2 -44.35 -3.96 -41.98
N HIS A 3 -44.85 -2.83 -41.48
CA HIS A 3 -44.10 -1.92 -40.59
C HIS A 3 -44.65 -1.89 -39.14
N PHE A 4 -45.67 -2.69 -38.83
CA PHE A 4 -46.25 -2.77 -37.47
C PHE A 4 -45.54 -3.82 -36.59
N PHE A 5 -44.90 -4.83 -37.19
CA PHE A 5 -44.36 -5.99 -36.46
C PHE A 5 -42.98 -5.72 -35.80
N VAL A 6 -42.19 -4.80 -36.35
CA VAL A 6 -40.83 -4.50 -35.85
C VAL A 6 -40.86 -3.65 -34.56
N ARG A 7 -41.94 -2.90 -34.30
CA ARG A 7 -42.05 -2.03 -33.12
C ARG A 7 -42.46 -2.75 -31.83
N ILE A 8 -43.08 -3.92 -31.92
CA ILE A 8 -43.53 -4.69 -30.74
C ILE A 8 -42.41 -5.58 -30.19
N PHE A 9 -41.47 -6.02 -31.05
CA PHE A 9 -40.31 -6.80 -30.61
C PHE A 9 -39.27 -5.96 -29.83
N MET A 10 -39.27 -4.64 -30.02
CA MET A 10 -38.37 -3.70 -29.33
C MET A 10 -38.91 -3.19 -27.97
N ILE A 11 -40.00 -3.76 -27.46
CA ILE A 11 -40.53 -3.44 -26.13
C ILE A 11 -40.41 -4.65 -25.19
N ILE A 12 -40.48 -5.87 -25.73
CA ILE A 12 -40.37 -7.11 -24.94
C ILE A 12 -38.90 -7.49 -24.64
N LEU A 13 -37.92 -6.98 -25.41
CA LEU A 13 -36.49 -7.17 -25.11
C LEU A 13 -36.00 -6.33 -23.90
N PHE A 14 -36.79 -5.35 -23.44
CA PHE A 14 -36.39 -4.45 -22.34
C PHE A 14 -36.84 -4.93 -20.94
N VAL A 15 -37.58 -6.04 -20.84
CA VAL A 15 -38.14 -6.53 -19.57
C VAL A 15 -37.24 -7.58 -18.89
N VAL A 16 -36.20 -8.09 -19.56
CA VAL A 16 -35.34 -9.18 -19.04
C VAL A 16 -33.99 -8.70 -18.47
N LEU A 17 -33.70 -7.40 -18.45
CA LEU A 17 -32.39 -6.87 -18.00
C LEU A 17 -32.46 -5.91 -16.80
N PHE A 18 -33.51 -6.00 -16.00
CA PHE A 18 -33.52 -5.49 -14.63
C PHE A 18 -33.70 -6.65 -13.63
N VAL A 19 -32.88 -7.70 -13.77
CA VAL A 19 -32.34 -8.28 -12.55
C VAL A 19 -31.55 -7.14 -11.92
N ARG A 20 -32.17 -6.42 -10.98
CA ARG A 20 -31.40 -5.71 -9.97
C ARG A 20 -30.59 -6.80 -9.30
N ILE A 21 -29.37 -6.99 -9.78
CA ILE A 21 -28.30 -7.52 -8.96
C ILE A 21 -28.21 -6.46 -7.87
N ASN A 22 -29.00 -6.62 -6.81
CA ASN A 22 -28.60 -6.18 -5.50
C ASN A 22 -27.35 -6.99 -5.24
N SER A 23 -26.23 -6.54 -5.83
CA SER A 23 -24.93 -6.96 -5.38
C SER A 23 -24.90 -6.38 -3.99
N THR A 24 -25.34 -7.20 -3.02
CA THR A 24 -24.66 -7.18 -1.75
C THR A 24 -23.20 -7.29 -2.17
N ASN A 25 -22.50 -6.15 -2.18
CA ASN A 25 -21.06 -6.10 -2.16
C ASN A 25 -20.65 -6.74 -0.83
N SER A 26 -20.93 -8.03 -0.67
CA SER A 26 -20.18 -8.90 0.18
C SER A 26 -18.84 -8.99 -0.52
N GLN A 27 -18.02 -7.97 -0.30
CA GLN A 27 -16.57 -8.09 -0.39
C GLN A 27 -16.26 -9.41 0.32
N ILE A 28 -15.95 -10.46 -0.45
CA ILE A 28 -15.50 -11.72 0.16
C ILE A 28 -14.19 -11.34 0.83
N ASN A 29 -14.26 -11.12 2.14
CA ASN A 29 -13.09 -10.77 2.91
C ASN A 29 -12.31 -12.06 3.14
N TYR A 30 -11.39 -12.36 2.23
CA TYR A 30 -10.53 -13.54 2.32
C TYR A 30 -9.65 -13.50 3.58
N TYR A 31 -9.42 -12.33 4.15
CA TYR A 31 -8.58 -12.10 5.33
C TYR A 31 -9.42 -11.72 6.54
N ALA A 32 -9.00 -12.16 7.73
CA ALA A 32 -9.69 -11.83 8.97
C ALA A 32 -9.43 -10.36 9.38
N LYS A 33 -8.19 -9.91 9.35
CA LYS A 33 -7.80 -8.49 9.52
C LYS A 33 -6.75 -8.06 8.49
N SER A 34 -6.72 -6.75 8.25
CA SER A 34 -5.79 -6.11 7.31
C SER A 34 -5.03 -5.01 8.04
N TYR A 35 -3.70 -5.07 8.05
CA TYR A 35 -2.82 -4.06 8.65
C TYR A 35 -2.00 -3.40 7.56
N ALA A 36 -1.71 -2.11 7.72
CA ALA A 36 -0.77 -1.44 6.82
C ALA A 36 0.21 -0.56 7.58
N LEU A 37 1.48 -0.61 7.17
CA LEU A 37 2.49 0.39 7.50
C LEU A 37 2.77 1.22 6.25
N VAL A 38 2.49 2.51 6.32
CA VAL A 38 2.59 3.43 5.19
C VAL A 38 3.62 4.51 5.49
N ILE A 39 4.71 4.51 4.72
CA ILE A 39 5.91 5.32 4.97
C ILE A 39 6.10 6.28 3.79
N GLY A 40 6.27 7.57 4.08
CA GLY A 40 6.51 8.59 3.06
C GLY A 40 7.58 9.57 3.51
N ILE A 41 8.70 9.63 2.78
CA ILE A 41 9.84 10.47 3.15
C ILE A 41 10.16 11.41 2.00
N SER A 42 9.74 12.67 2.14
CA SER A 42 10.01 13.75 1.20
C SER A 42 11.20 14.60 1.63
N LYS A 43 11.44 14.71 2.94
CA LYS A 43 12.50 15.57 3.49
C LYS A 43 13.56 14.71 4.14
N TYR A 44 14.81 14.87 3.71
CA TYR A 44 15.97 14.21 4.29
C TYR A 44 16.90 15.26 4.91
N PRO A 45 17.37 15.06 6.16
CA PRO A 45 18.29 15.97 6.83
C PRO A 45 19.74 15.80 6.34
N SER A 46 20.04 14.64 5.74
CA SER A 46 21.36 14.28 5.22
C SER A 46 21.59 14.93 3.86
N ALA A 47 22.78 15.52 3.66
CA ALA A 47 23.17 16.10 2.37
C ALA A 47 23.38 15.06 1.25
N ASN A 48 23.39 13.76 1.59
CA ASN A 48 23.54 12.68 0.60
C ASN A 48 22.23 12.33 -0.12
N TRP A 49 21.10 12.85 0.38
CA TRP A 49 19.78 12.51 -0.11
C TRP A 49 19.01 13.79 -0.40
N ASP A 50 18.79 14.07 -1.68
CA ASP A 50 17.99 15.22 -2.08
C ASP A 50 16.54 15.08 -1.61
N ASN A 51 15.92 16.21 -1.29
CA ASN A 51 14.49 16.23 -0.96
C ASN A 51 13.64 15.84 -2.17
N LEU A 52 12.60 15.06 -1.92
CA LEU A 52 11.68 14.54 -2.93
C LEU A 52 10.31 15.22 -2.82
N LYS A 53 9.72 15.60 -3.95
CA LYS A 53 8.49 16.41 -3.99
C LYS A 53 7.21 15.66 -3.60
N TYR A 54 7.12 14.38 -3.91
CA TYR A 54 5.86 13.62 -3.86
C TYR A 54 5.74 12.50 -2.82
N PRO A 55 6.80 11.91 -2.25
CA PRO A 55 6.66 10.74 -1.39
C PRO A 55 5.69 10.84 -0.22
N GLU A 56 5.71 11.95 0.54
CA GLU A 56 4.74 12.14 1.61
C GLU A 56 3.30 12.23 1.08
N LYS A 57 3.10 12.91 -0.06
CA LYS A 57 1.78 13.05 -0.69
C LYS A 57 1.26 11.69 -1.16
N ASP A 58 2.10 10.90 -1.81
CA ASP A 58 1.74 9.57 -2.30
C ASP A 58 1.39 8.63 -1.13
N ALA A 59 2.19 8.67 -0.07
CA ALA A 59 1.95 7.90 1.15
C ALA A 59 0.65 8.31 1.86
N ARG A 60 0.27 9.60 1.86
CA ARG A 60 -1.03 10.04 2.38
C ARG A 60 -2.19 9.49 1.55
N GLY A 61 -2.11 9.60 0.22
CA GLY A 61 -3.13 9.04 -0.68
C GLY A 61 -3.28 7.53 -0.52
N MET A 62 -2.17 6.81 -0.38
CA MET A 62 -2.22 5.36 -0.13
C MET A 62 -2.81 5.02 1.25
N ALA A 63 -2.47 5.78 2.29
CA ALA A 63 -3.04 5.58 3.62
C ALA A 63 -4.57 5.73 3.60
N ASP A 64 -5.09 6.75 2.91
CA ASP A 64 -6.53 6.99 2.81
C ASP A 64 -7.24 5.90 1.99
N LEU A 65 -6.62 5.45 0.89
CA LEU A 65 -7.11 4.32 0.11
C LEU A 65 -7.19 3.05 0.96
N LEU A 66 -6.12 2.70 1.68
CA LEU A 66 -6.09 1.49 2.50
C LEU A 66 -7.09 1.54 3.66
N ARG A 67 -7.24 2.70 4.32
CA ARG A 67 -8.30 2.90 5.33
C ARG A 67 -9.68 2.67 4.74
N SER A 68 -9.96 3.18 3.54
CA SER A 68 -11.24 2.98 2.84
C SER A 68 -11.51 1.50 2.52
N GLN A 69 -10.47 0.69 2.41
CA GLN A 69 -10.53 -0.76 2.19
C GLN A 69 -10.53 -1.57 3.50
N GLY A 70 -10.66 -0.91 4.66
CA GLY A 70 -10.78 -1.57 5.96
C GLY A 70 -9.45 -1.98 6.60
N PHE A 71 -8.32 -1.40 6.18
CA PHE A 71 -7.04 -1.62 6.84
C PHE A 71 -6.91 -0.82 8.15
N GLU A 72 -6.28 -1.42 9.15
CA GLU A 72 -5.69 -0.71 10.29
C GLU A 72 -4.35 -0.09 9.81
N VAL A 73 -4.36 1.22 9.52
CA VAL A 73 -3.22 1.92 8.89
C VAL A 73 -2.40 2.70 9.91
N ILE A 74 -1.10 2.39 9.97
CA ILE A 74 -0.06 3.13 10.68
C ILE A 74 0.73 3.95 9.66
N THR A 75 1.00 5.21 9.96
CA THR A 75 1.70 6.13 9.05
C THR A 75 2.96 6.70 9.68
N LEU A 76 4.05 6.76 8.93
CA LEU A 76 5.30 7.45 9.32
C LEU A 76 5.71 8.39 8.19
N TYR A 77 5.73 9.70 8.48
CA TYR A 77 6.08 10.73 7.49
C TYR A 77 7.34 11.49 7.91
N ASN A 78 8.25 11.71 6.95
CA ASN A 78 9.48 12.50 7.11
C ASN A 78 10.20 12.15 8.44
N GLN A 79 10.30 13.11 9.38
CA GLN A 79 10.98 12.98 10.68
C GLN A 79 10.52 11.79 11.51
N GLN A 80 9.28 11.32 11.29
CA GLN A 80 8.72 10.17 12.01
C GLN A 80 9.25 8.83 11.46
N ALA A 81 9.71 8.80 10.22
CA ALA A 81 10.16 7.60 9.52
C ALA A 81 11.65 7.31 9.79
N THR A 82 12.05 7.33 11.06
CA THR A 82 13.38 6.89 11.47
C THR A 82 13.52 5.38 11.34
N ARG A 83 14.76 4.89 11.24
CA ARG A 83 15.04 3.45 11.16
C ARG A 83 14.40 2.69 12.33
N GLU A 84 14.60 3.20 13.54
CA GLU A 84 14.05 2.62 14.77
C GLU A 84 12.52 2.62 14.76
N ALA A 85 11.88 3.73 14.36
CA ALA A 85 10.44 3.82 14.33
C ALA A 85 9.83 2.83 13.32
N ILE A 86 10.40 2.71 12.12
CA ILE A 86 9.94 1.76 11.10
C ILE A 86 10.02 0.32 11.64
N ILE A 87 11.19 -0.07 12.17
CA ILE A 87 11.41 -1.42 12.70
C ILE A 87 10.48 -1.71 13.87
N SER A 88 10.34 -0.79 14.82
CA SER A 88 9.44 -0.96 15.96
C SER A 88 7.97 -1.09 15.51
N LYS A 89 7.49 -0.28 14.56
CA LYS A 89 6.11 -0.47 14.05
C LYS A 89 5.91 -1.82 13.39
N MET A 90 6.91 -2.37 12.73
CA MET A 90 6.82 -3.70 12.15
C MET A 90 6.85 -4.80 13.23
N GLN A 91 7.90 -4.83 14.05
CA GLN A 91 8.15 -5.93 14.98
C GLN A 91 7.30 -5.82 16.25
N ASP A 92 7.19 -4.63 16.82
CA ASP A 92 6.53 -4.42 18.11
C ASP A 92 5.02 -4.17 17.98
N TYR A 93 4.53 -3.77 16.81
CA TYR A 93 3.12 -3.50 16.64
C TYR A 93 2.45 -4.50 15.71
N ILE A 94 2.92 -4.62 14.47
CA ILE A 94 2.25 -5.46 13.47
C ILE A 94 2.49 -6.94 13.76
N ALA A 95 3.74 -7.38 13.90
CA ALA A 95 4.09 -8.79 14.07
C ALA A 95 3.45 -9.43 15.32
N ARG A 96 3.22 -8.64 16.39
CA ARG A 96 2.53 -9.10 17.61
C ARG A 96 1.01 -9.25 17.46
N LYS A 97 0.40 -8.63 16.45
CA LYS A 97 -1.07 -8.63 16.24
C LYS A 97 -1.53 -9.58 15.14
N VAL A 98 -0.69 -9.82 14.14
CA VAL A 98 -1.00 -10.59 12.94
C VAL A 98 -1.23 -12.06 13.29
N LYS A 99 -2.27 -12.65 12.71
CA LYS A 99 -2.64 -14.07 12.84
C LYS A 99 -2.61 -14.77 11.49
N ARG A 100 -2.75 -16.11 11.50
CA ARG A 100 -2.61 -17.02 10.34
C ARG A 100 -3.46 -16.67 9.09
N ASN A 101 -4.51 -15.85 9.20
CA ASN A 101 -5.35 -15.40 8.07
C ASN A 101 -5.46 -13.88 7.96
N ASP A 102 -4.55 -13.13 8.58
CA ASP A 102 -4.48 -11.69 8.40
C ASP A 102 -3.57 -11.34 7.22
N ARG A 103 -3.67 -10.12 6.71
CA ARG A 103 -2.72 -9.57 5.73
C ARG A 103 -2.03 -8.32 6.25
N VAL A 104 -0.81 -8.12 5.80
CA VAL A 104 -0.02 -6.91 6.05
C VAL A 104 0.38 -6.31 4.71
N VAL A 105 0.23 -4.99 4.60
CA VAL A 105 0.77 -4.20 3.47
C VAL A 105 1.81 -3.24 4.02
N ILE A 106 3.00 -3.25 3.44
CA ILE A 106 4.01 -2.22 3.69
C ILE A 106 4.09 -1.38 2.43
N PHE A 107 3.75 -0.09 2.54
CA PHE A 107 3.92 0.87 1.47
C PHE A 107 5.06 1.82 1.84
N PHE A 108 6.00 2.00 0.92
CA PHE A 108 7.11 2.93 1.08
C PHE A 108 7.21 3.83 -0.16
N SER A 109 7.35 5.12 0.08
CA SER A 109 7.77 6.09 -0.94
C SER A 109 8.88 6.97 -0.35
N GLY A 110 10.00 7.07 -1.07
CA GLY A 110 11.22 7.73 -0.62
C GLY A 110 12.43 7.27 -1.44
N HIS A 111 13.64 7.55 -0.95
CA HIS A 111 14.87 7.03 -1.58
C HIS A 111 15.03 5.53 -1.35
N GLY A 112 15.46 4.83 -2.40
CA GLY A 112 15.96 3.47 -2.35
C GLY A 112 17.47 3.46 -2.61
N TYR A 113 18.14 2.40 -2.18
CA TYR A 113 19.55 2.18 -2.48
C TYR A 113 19.76 0.73 -2.87
N THR A 114 20.57 0.48 -3.89
CA THR A 114 20.97 -0.87 -4.29
C THR A 114 22.45 -1.03 -4.06
N GLU A 115 22.84 -2.06 -3.32
CA GLU A 115 24.23 -2.43 -3.10
C GLU A 115 24.50 -3.77 -3.77
N ASN A 116 25.58 -3.85 -4.55
CA ASN A 116 25.99 -5.08 -5.23
C ASN A 116 27.03 -5.81 -4.37
N TYR A 117 26.77 -7.08 -4.06
CA TYR A 117 27.71 -7.98 -3.39
C TYR A 117 27.94 -9.21 -4.27
N GLY A 118 29.03 -9.18 -5.03
CA GLY A 118 29.38 -10.26 -5.95
C GLY A 118 28.43 -10.30 -7.14
N ASN A 119 27.60 -11.35 -7.22
CA ASN A 119 26.61 -11.54 -8.30
C ASN A 119 25.17 -11.23 -7.86
N GLU A 120 24.99 -10.66 -6.66
CA GLU A 120 23.69 -10.40 -6.07
C GLU A 120 23.50 -8.91 -5.78
N ASP A 121 22.28 -8.42 -6.05
CA ASP A 121 21.86 -7.05 -5.75
C ASP A 121 20.96 -7.03 -4.52
N TYR A 122 21.32 -6.19 -3.56
CA TYR A 122 20.60 -6.01 -2.31
C TYR A 122 19.89 -4.66 -2.33
N GLY A 123 18.56 -4.70 -2.28
CA GLY A 123 17.71 -3.51 -2.25
C GLY A 123 17.43 -3.04 -0.83
N TYR A 124 17.57 -1.74 -0.61
CA TYR A 124 17.35 -1.08 0.68
C TYR A 124 16.37 0.08 0.54
N ILE A 125 15.55 0.30 1.55
CA ILE A 125 14.86 1.57 1.75
C ILE A 125 15.71 2.48 2.63
N VAL A 126 15.67 3.79 2.38
CA VAL A 126 16.45 4.80 3.09
C VAL A 126 15.57 5.53 4.12
N PRO A 127 15.73 5.29 5.43
CA PRO A 127 15.01 6.00 6.49
C PRO A 127 15.38 7.48 6.57
N TYR A 128 14.58 8.26 7.29
CA TYR A 128 14.80 9.70 7.46
C TYR A 128 16.15 10.03 8.09
N ASP A 129 16.57 9.24 9.07
CA ASP A 129 17.82 9.40 9.81
C ASP A 129 19.01 8.61 9.21
N ALA A 130 18.85 8.12 7.97
CA ALA A 130 19.89 7.43 7.25
C ALA A 130 21.15 8.29 7.08
N LYS A 131 22.30 7.71 7.43
CA LYS A 131 23.64 8.31 7.24
C LYS A 131 24.27 7.78 5.95
N THR A 132 25.56 8.00 5.76
CA THR A 132 26.32 7.64 4.55
C THR A 132 26.54 6.14 4.32
N LYS A 133 26.21 5.27 5.29
CA LYS A 133 26.50 3.83 5.21
C LYS A 133 25.21 3.00 5.22
N SER A 134 25.22 1.91 4.45
CA SER A 134 24.11 0.95 4.34
C SER A 134 23.68 0.34 5.68
N ALA A 135 24.56 0.33 6.69
CA ALA A 135 24.22 -0.06 8.07
C ALA A 135 23.04 0.71 8.68
N THR A 136 22.74 1.93 8.18
CA THR A 136 21.60 2.74 8.63
C THR A 136 20.36 2.60 7.75
N TYR A 137 20.41 1.79 6.70
CA TYR A 137 19.29 1.51 5.83
C TYR A 137 18.50 0.30 6.35
N ILE A 138 17.39 -0.03 5.69
CA ILE A 138 16.60 -1.22 6.00
C ILE A 138 16.55 -2.08 4.74
N SER A 139 16.98 -3.33 4.84
CA SER A 139 16.94 -4.27 3.71
C SER A 139 15.49 -4.58 3.36
N MET A 140 15.17 -4.61 2.06
CA MET A 140 13.86 -5.03 1.60
C MET A 140 13.60 -6.52 1.87
N SER A 141 14.65 -7.34 2.03
CA SER A 141 14.51 -8.74 2.48
C SER A 141 13.96 -8.80 3.91
N ASP A 142 14.49 -7.98 4.81
CA ASP A 142 14.07 -7.92 6.22
C ASP A 142 12.63 -7.41 6.38
N LEU A 143 12.10 -6.71 5.37
CA LEU A 143 10.71 -6.28 5.34
C LEU A 143 9.74 -7.39 4.91
N ARG A 144 10.25 -8.38 4.16
CA ARG A 144 9.47 -9.47 3.57
C ARG A 144 9.43 -10.70 4.48
N ASP A 145 10.55 -11.01 5.11
CA ASP A 145 10.80 -12.25 5.85
C ASP A 145 10.42 -12.12 7.34
#